data_AF-A0AAE6JAV7-F1
#
_entry.id   AF-A0AAE6JAV7-F1
#
_cell.length_a   1.000
_cell.length_b   1.000
_cell.length_c   1.000
_cell.angle_alpha   90.00
_cell.angle_beta   90.00
_cell.angle_gamma   90.00
#
_symmetry.space_group_name_H-M   'P 1'
#
loop_
_entity.id
_entity.type
_entity.pdbx_description
1 polymer ?
#
loop_
_entity_poly.entity_id
_entity_poly.type
_entity_poly.pdbx_seq_one_letter_code
_entity_poly.pdbx_strand_id
1 'polypeptide(L)'
;MNKRQIILGLKRPSEFTLSERQQIVEEYLLTKCKKRDIWEKYTGEKEEHGQILRWMRQLGYEIEPKYSKLAINKTDIMAKRDSKQTIEELQMKEKIKHLEQALVNSELRATALEMMIEVAEKELKINIRKKSNTKPSSK
;
A
#
# COMPACT_ATOMS: atom_id res chain seq x y z
N MET A 1 -11.75 34.40 -9.93
CA MET A 1 -12.15 33.44 -10.98
C MET A 1 -11.34 33.75 -12.23
N ASN A 2 -10.24 33.01 -12.47
CA ASN A 2 -9.40 33.23 -13.64
C ASN A 2 -10.11 32.65 -14.87
N LYS A 3 -10.52 33.51 -15.80
CA LYS A 3 -11.05 33.11 -17.10
C LYS A 3 -9.93 32.39 -17.86
N ARG A 4 -9.96 31.06 -17.90
CA ARG A 4 -9.08 30.25 -18.76
C ARG A 4 -9.48 30.56 -20.21
N GLN A 5 -8.63 31.27 -20.94
CA GLN A 5 -8.84 31.54 -22.35
C GLN A 5 -8.92 30.20 -23.09
N ILE A 6 -10.05 29.94 -23.74
CA ILE A 6 -10.24 28.75 -24.56
C ILE A 6 -9.38 28.95 -25.81
N ILE A 7 -8.26 28.23 -25.90
CA ILE A 7 -7.38 28.26 -27.07
C ILE A 7 -8.09 27.46 -28.18
N LEU A 8 -8.89 28.15 -28.97
CA LEU A 8 -9.44 27.66 -30.24
C LEU A 8 -8.46 28.00 -31.35
N GLY A 9 -7.24 27.47 -31.27
CA GLY A 9 -6.20 27.70 -32.27
C GLY A 9 -5.77 26.37 -32.86
N LEU A 10 -5.97 26.21 -34.17
CA LEU A 10 -5.40 25.15 -35.02
C LEU A 10 -3.86 25.20 -34.99
N LYS A 11 -3.27 24.95 -33.82
CA LYS A 11 -1.84 24.99 -33.58
C LYS A 11 -1.27 23.59 -33.74
N ARG A 12 -0.05 23.51 -34.25
CA ARG A 12 0.65 22.23 -34.32
C ARG A 12 1.06 21.77 -32.92
N PRO A 13 1.20 20.46 -32.67
CA PRO A 13 1.59 19.92 -31.37
C PRO A 13 2.87 20.52 -30.76
N SER A 14 3.79 20.94 -31.62
CA SER A 14 5.04 21.61 -31.24
C SER A 14 4.87 23.04 -30.75
N GLU A 15 3.80 23.72 -31.15
CA GLU A 15 3.56 25.16 -30.90
C GLU A 15 2.83 25.40 -29.57
N PHE A 16 2.33 24.34 -28.92
CA PHE A 16 1.74 24.45 -27.58
C PHE A 16 2.81 24.67 -26.52
N THR A 17 2.65 25.74 -25.75
CA THR A 17 3.43 26.03 -24.55
C THR A 17 3.07 25.08 -23.41
N LEU A 18 3.92 25.00 -22.38
CA LEU A 18 3.71 24.09 -21.25
C LEU A 18 2.37 24.32 -20.53
N SER A 19 1.97 25.60 -20.37
CA SER A 19 0.71 25.97 -19.71
C SER A 19 -0.50 25.54 -20.54
N GLU A 20 -0.45 25.68 -21.87
CA GLU A 20 -1.52 25.22 -22.76
C GLU A 20 -1.65 23.70 -22.73
N ARG A 21 -0.52 22.97 -22.71
CA ARG A 21 -0.52 21.50 -22.56
C ARG A 21 -1.14 21.06 -21.24
N GLN A 22 -0.86 21.76 -20.14
CA GLN A 22 -1.47 21.50 -18.84
C GLN A 22 -2.99 21.66 -18.88
N GLN A 23 -3.49 22.74 -19.49
CA GLN A 23 -4.93 22.98 -19.62
C GLN A 23 -5.62 21.86 -20.41
N ILE A 24 -5.04 21.42 -21.52
CA ILE A 24 -5.59 20.34 -22.37
C ILE A 24 -5.63 19.02 -21.59
N VAL A 25 -4.55 18.69 -20.87
CA VAL A 25 -4.48 17.47 -20.04
C VAL A 25 -5.47 17.51 -18.87
N GLU A 26 -5.60 18.66 -18.21
CA GLU A 26 -6.56 18.84 -17.12
C GLU A 26 -8.00 18.68 -17.61
N GLU A 27 -8.35 19.27 -18.76
CA GLU A 27 -9.66 19.09 -19.38
C GLU A 27 -9.93 17.62 -19.76
N TYR A 28 -8.91 16.90 -20.24
CA TYR A 28 -9.01 15.46 -20.49
C TYR A 28 -9.31 14.64 -19.24
N LEU A 29 -8.66 14.95 -18.13
CA LEU A 29 -8.90 14.26 -16.86
C LEU A 29 -10.28 14.58 -16.28
N LEU A 30 -10.77 15.82 -16.44
CA LEU A 30 -12.08 16.26 -15.95
C LEU A 30 -13.25 15.70 -16.76
N THR A 31 -13.14 15.72 -18.09
CA THR A 31 -14.29 15.47 -18.98
C THR A 31 -14.49 13.97 -19.28
N LYS A 32 -13.49 13.11 -19.02
CA LYS A 32 -13.50 11.68 -19.37
C LYS A 32 -13.83 11.39 -20.85
N CYS A 33 -13.66 12.37 -21.75
CA CYS A 33 -13.84 12.20 -23.19
C CYS A 33 -12.72 11.34 -23.80
N LYS A 34 -12.92 10.85 -25.03
CA LYS A 34 -11.85 10.14 -25.72
C LYS A 34 -10.74 11.14 -26.06
N LYS A 35 -9.48 10.69 -26.02
CA LYS A 35 -8.32 11.51 -26.34
C LYS A 35 -8.43 12.20 -27.70
N ARG A 36 -8.99 11.49 -28.69
CA ARG A 36 -9.24 12.03 -30.04
C ARG A 36 -10.18 13.23 -30.03
N ASP A 37 -11.25 13.17 -29.24
CA ASP A 37 -12.26 14.24 -29.22
C ASP A 37 -11.66 15.53 -28.64
N ILE A 38 -10.81 15.40 -27.62
CA ILE A 38 -10.09 16.54 -27.03
C ILE A 38 -8.97 17.01 -27.96
N TRP A 39 -8.25 16.10 -28.60
CA TRP A 39 -7.25 16.45 -29.57
C TRP A 39 -7.83 17.25 -30.73
N GLU A 40 -8.89 16.74 -31.37
CA GLU A 40 -9.59 17.40 -32.47
C GLU A 40 -10.13 18.78 -32.05
N LYS A 41 -10.61 18.94 -30.81
CA LYS A 41 -11.05 20.24 -30.28
C LYS A 41 -9.93 21.29 -30.23
N TYR A 42 -8.71 20.90 -29.93
CA TYR A 42 -7.59 21.83 -29.73
C TYR A 42 -6.64 21.95 -30.93
N THR A 43 -6.44 20.89 -31.70
CA THR A 43 -5.53 20.88 -32.86
C THR A 43 -6.27 20.87 -34.19
N GLY A 44 -7.54 20.46 -34.22
CA GLY A 44 -8.32 20.22 -35.44
C GLY A 44 -7.93 18.95 -36.20
N GLU A 45 -6.96 18.19 -35.69
CA GLU A 45 -6.51 16.95 -36.31
C GLU A 45 -7.27 15.75 -35.73
N LYS A 46 -7.56 14.75 -36.56
CA LYS A 46 -8.28 13.53 -36.13
C LYS A 46 -7.39 12.50 -35.43
N GLU A 47 -6.07 12.62 -35.61
CA GLU A 47 -5.08 11.67 -35.10
C GLU A 47 -4.16 12.33 -34.06
N GLU A 48 -4.15 11.81 -32.84
CA GLU A 48 -3.41 12.34 -31.68
C GLU A 48 -1.96 11.85 -31.63
N HIS A 49 -1.65 10.73 -32.31
CA HIS A 49 -0.34 10.05 -32.27
C HIS A 49 0.29 9.90 -30.85
N GLY A 50 -0.53 9.81 -29.80
CA GLY A 50 -0.08 9.69 -28.41
C GLY A 50 0.57 10.95 -27.81
N GLN A 51 0.34 12.13 -28.39
CA GLN A 51 0.87 13.40 -27.92
C GLN A 51 0.35 13.79 -26.53
N ILE A 52 -0.92 13.55 -26.22
CA ILE A 52 -1.52 13.83 -24.90
C ILE A 52 -0.83 12.94 -23.85
N LEU A 53 -0.60 11.66 -24.16
CA LEU A 53 0.14 10.76 -23.26
C LEU A 53 1.58 11.22 -23.04
N ARG A 54 2.25 11.74 -24.08
CA ARG A 54 3.58 12.31 -23.96
C ARG A 54 3.59 13.54 -23.05
N TRP A 55 2.61 14.44 -23.21
CA TRP A 55 2.46 15.61 -22.35
C TRP A 55 2.15 15.24 -20.91
N MET A 56 1.27 14.25 -20.69
CA MET A 56 0.99 13.74 -19.35
C MET A 56 2.26 13.25 -18.63
N ARG A 57 3.15 12.52 -19.33
CA ARG A 57 4.45 12.11 -18.79
C ARG A 57 5.36 13.29 -18.49
N GLN A 58 5.42 14.27 -19.39
CA GLN A 58 6.24 15.49 -19.19
C GLN A 58 5.76 16.33 -18.00
N LEU A 59 4.45 16.33 -17.74
CA LEU A 59 3.82 17.08 -16.65
C LEU A 59 3.77 16.30 -15.33
N GLY A 60 4.27 15.07 -15.29
CA GLY A 60 4.35 14.25 -14.07
C GLY A 60 3.05 13.57 -13.65
N TYR A 61 2.07 13.42 -14.56
CA TYR A 61 0.87 12.65 -14.26
C TYR A 61 1.16 11.14 -14.25
N GLU A 62 0.69 10.43 -13.22
CA GLU A 62 0.79 8.97 -13.13
C GLU A 62 -0.15 8.32 -14.16
N ILE A 63 0.42 7.81 -15.24
CA ILE A 63 -0.33 7.10 -16.29
C ILE A 63 -0.26 5.62 -15.94
N GLU A 64 -1.41 5.01 -15.66
CA GLU A 64 -1.47 3.56 -15.49
C GLU A 64 -0.96 2.86 -16.76
N PRO A 65 0.07 2.01 -16.66
CA PRO A 65 0.64 1.32 -17.81
C PRO A 65 -0.39 0.33 -18.36
N LYS A 66 -1.03 0.67 -19.48
CA LYS A 66 -2.19 -0.11 -19.92
C LYS A 66 -1.85 -1.56 -20.29
N TYR A 67 -0.68 -1.85 -20.87
CA TYR A 67 -0.12 -3.22 -20.97
C TYR A 67 1.38 -3.12 -21.33
N SER A 68 2.30 -3.12 -20.35
CA SER A 68 3.70 -3.47 -20.63
C SER A 68 3.91 -4.93 -20.22
N LYS A 69 3.77 -5.85 -21.19
CA LYS A 69 4.12 -7.27 -21.02
C LYS A 69 5.61 -7.53 -21.33
N LEU A 70 6.43 -6.48 -21.39
CA LEU A 70 7.84 -6.60 -21.76
C LEU A 70 8.69 -5.99 -20.64
N ALA A 71 9.38 -6.91 -19.95
CA ALA A 71 10.43 -6.66 -18.97
C ALA A 71 10.02 -5.97 -17.66
N ILE A 72 9.20 -6.65 -16.85
CA ILE A 72 9.25 -6.49 -15.40
C ILE A 72 10.54 -7.17 -14.93
N ASN A 73 11.59 -6.39 -14.75
CA ASN A 73 12.69 -6.79 -13.89
C ASN A 73 12.10 -7.03 -12.50
N LYS A 74 12.25 -8.25 -12.00
CA LYS A 74 11.57 -8.83 -10.83
C LYS A 74 11.94 -8.21 -9.46
N THR A 75 12.37 -6.95 -9.39
CA THR A 75 12.84 -6.35 -8.13
C THR A 75 11.84 -5.42 -7.44
N ASP A 76 10.79 -4.93 -8.13
CA ASP A 76 9.89 -3.91 -7.57
C ASP A 76 8.45 -4.38 -7.26
N ILE A 77 8.19 -5.69 -7.24
CA ILE A 77 6.82 -6.24 -7.04
C ILE A 77 6.33 -6.07 -5.57
N MET A 78 7.18 -5.68 -4.62
CA MET A 78 6.79 -5.55 -3.20
C MET A 78 6.07 -4.24 -2.84
N ALA A 79 5.96 -3.25 -3.72
CA ALA A 79 5.55 -1.90 -3.30
C ALA A 79 4.07 -1.51 -3.50
N LYS A 80 3.23 -2.28 -4.19
CA LYS A 80 1.81 -1.91 -4.40
C LYS A 80 0.87 -3.12 -4.40
N ARG A 81 0.41 -3.53 -3.21
CA ARG A 81 -0.86 -4.27 -3.05
C ARG A 81 -1.68 -3.62 -1.94
N ASP A 82 -2.20 -2.44 -2.25
CA ASP A 82 -3.39 -1.95 -1.56
C ASP A 82 -4.63 -2.42 -2.32
N SER A 83 -5.64 -2.87 -1.57
CA SER A 83 -7.02 -3.18 -1.97
C SER A 83 -7.38 -4.59 -2.48
N LYS A 84 -7.03 -5.62 -1.71
CA LYS A 84 -7.91 -6.75 -1.34
C LYS A 84 -7.07 -7.73 -0.54
N GLN A 85 -7.25 -7.77 0.79
CA GLN A 85 -6.65 -8.83 1.58
C GLN A 85 -7.16 -10.16 1.03
N THR A 86 -6.24 -10.98 0.53
CA THR A 86 -6.57 -12.32 0.05
C THR A 86 -7.24 -13.08 1.20
N ILE A 87 -8.19 -13.98 0.92
CA ILE A 87 -8.86 -14.79 1.95
C ILE A 87 -7.83 -15.47 2.88
N GLU A 88 -6.71 -15.88 2.30
CA GLU A 88 -5.54 -16.42 3.01
C GLU A 88 -4.92 -15.44 4.01
N GLU A 89 -4.77 -14.16 3.66
CA GLU A 89 -4.21 -13.14 4.56
C GLU A 89 -5.12 -12.88 5.77
N LEU A 90 -6.45 -12.91 5.57
CA LEU A 90 -7.41 -12.79 6.67
C LEU A 90 -7.31 -13.98 7.63
N GLN A 91 -7.28 -15.20 7.09
CA GLN A 91 -7.11 -16.41 7.88
C GLN A 91 -5.78 -16.41 8.64
N MET A 92 -4.71 -15.92 8.01
CA MET A 92 -3.39 -15.81 8.67
C MET A 92 -3.42 -14.80 9.82
N LYS A 93 -4.08 -13.65 9.65
CA LYS A 93 -4.24 -12.66 10.73
C LYS A 93 -5.06 -13.19 11.90
N GLU A 94 -6.14 -13.93 11.63
CA GLU A 94 -6.93 -14.56 12.69
C GLU A 94 -6.13 -15.60 13.47
N LYS A 95 -5.34 -16.45 12.77
CA LYS A 95 -4.44 -17.40 13.41
C LYS A 95 -3.42 -16.71 14.30
N ILE A 96 -2.79 -15.64 13.81
CA ILE A 96 -1.81 -14.85 14.58
C ILE A 96 -2.47 -14.31 15.86
N LYS A 97 -3.63 -13.67 15.74
CA LYS A 97 -4.37 -13.14 16.89
C LYS A 97 -4.71 -14.21 17.92
N HIS A 98 -5.16 -15.38 17.46
CA HIS A 98 -5.48 -16.50 18.35
C HIS A 98 -4.22 -17.03 19.07
N LEU A 99 -3.10 -17.15 18.35
CA LEU A 99 -1.83 -17.59 18.93
C LEU A 99 -1.29 -16.60 19.95
N GLU A 100 -1.34 -15.31 19.66
CA GLU A 100 -0.95 -14.25 20.61
C GLU A 100 -1.79 -14.30 21.88
N GLN A 101 -3.11 -14.50 21.75
CA GLN A 101 -3.99 -14.64 22.93
C GLN A 101 -3.67 -15.90 23.74
N ALA A 102 -3.39 -17.03 23.08
CA ALA A 102 -2.97 -18.26 23.75
C ALA A 102 -1.64 -18.08 24.51
N LEU A 103 -0.69 -17.35 23.92
CA LEU A 103 0.59 -17.04 24.53
C LEU A 103 0.40 -16.20 25.81
N VAL A 104 -0.32 -15.09 25.71
CA VAL A 104 -0.62 -14.21 26.86
C VAL A 104 -1.31 -14.99 27.98
N ASN A 105 -2.28 -15.85 27.65
CA ASN A 105 -2.95 -16.69 28.64
C ASN A 105 -2.00 -17.68 29.32
N SER A 106 -1.04 -18.25 28.60
CA SER A 106 -0.05 -19.16 29.17
C SER A 106 0.91 -18.44 30.12
N GLU A 107 1.37 -17.25 29.74
CA GLU A 107 2.25 -16.42 30.56
C GLU A 107 1.53 -15.96 31.84
N LEU A 108 0.27 -15.55 31.71
CA LEU A 108 -0.57 -15.19 32.87
C LEU A 108 -0.78 -16.38 33.82
N ARG A 109 -0.99 -17.58 33.28
CA ARG A 109 -1.09 -18.79 34.12
C ARG A 109 0.22 -19.11 34.83
N ALA A 110 1.36 -19.01 34.13
CA ALA A 110 2.67 -19.28 34.72
C ALA A 110 2.97 -18.30 35.88
N THR A 111 2.78 -17.01 35.64
CA THR A 111 2.98 -15.96 36.66
C THR A 111 2.03 -16.13 37.85
N ALA A 112 0.75 -16.41 37.62
CA ALA A 112 -0.20 -16.66 38.69
C ALA A 112 0.16 -17.89 39.53
N LEU A 113 0.63 -18.98 38.91
CA LEU A 113 1.10 -20.17 39.62
C LEU A 113 2.35 -19.87 40.44
N GLU A 114 3.31 -19.13 39.90
CA GLU A 114 4.51 -18.70 40.63
C GLU A 114 4.15 -17.89 41.87
N MET A 115 3.24 -16.91 41.74
CA MET A 115 2.76 -16.10 42.84
C MET A 115 1.99 -16.93 43.88
N MET A 116 1.14 -17.85 43.45
CA MET A 116 0.40 -18.74 44.35
C MET A 116 1.35 -19.61 45.17
N ILE A 117 2.41 -20.13 44.54
CA ILE A 117 3.46 -20.87 45.24
C ILE A 117 4.14 -19.99 46.28
N GLU A 118 4.52 -18.76 45.93
CA GLU A 118 5.17 -17.84 46.87
C GLU A 118 4.29 -17.54 48.10
N VAL A 119 3.00 -17.26 47.88
CA VAL A 119 2.03 -17.04 48.97
C VAL A 119 1.89 -18.29 49.83
N ALA A 120 1.74 -19.47 49.23
CA ALA A 120 1.62 -20.73 49.96
C ALA A 120 2.87 -21.05 50.79
N GLU A 121 4.07 -20.86 50.25
CA GLU A 121 5.32 -21.06 50.99
C GLU A 121 5.44 -20.10 52.17
N LYS A 122 5.03 -18.84 51.99
CA LYS A 122 5.08 -17.79 53.03
C LYS A 122 4.06 -18.02 54.15
N GLU A 123 2.81 -18.32 53.81
CA GLU A 123 1.71 -18.41 54.78
C GLU A 123 1.65 -19.78 55.46
N LEU A 124 1.79 -20.86 54.68
CA LEU A 124 1.67 -22.23 55.19
C LEU A 124 3.00 -22.83 55.64
N LYS A 125 4.13 -22.13 55.43
CA LYS A 125 5.50 -22.56 55.80
C LYS A 125 5.89 -23.94 55.24
N ILE A 126 5.29 -24.33 54.12
CA ILE A 126 5.62 -25.53 53.35
C ILE A 126 6.65 -25.18 52.26
N ASN A 127 7.50 -26.13 51.87
CA ASN A 127 8.50 -25.93 50.81
C ASN A 127 8.03 -26.65 49.55
N ILE A 128 7.64 -25.91 48.52
CA ILE A 128 7.09 -26.45 47.27
C ILE A 128 8.17 -26.40 46.17
N ARG A 129 8.96 -25.32 46.12
CA ARG A 129 10.05 -25.16 45.15
C ARG A 129 11.28 -25.97 45.58
N LYS A 130 12.06 -26.43 44.58
CA LYS A 130 13.33 -27.12 44.83
C LYS A 130 14.36 -26.13 45.38
N LYS A 131 15.10 -26.53 46.42
CA LYS A 131 16.21 -25.74 46.97
C LYS A 131 17.37 -25.67 45.97
N SER A 132 17.81 -24.46 45.61
CA SER A 132 18.91 -24.21 44.66
C SER A 132 20.23 -24.88 45.07
N ASN A 133 20.46 -25.11 46.36
CA ASN A 133 21.71 -25.68 46.90
C ASN A 133 21.75 -27.22 46.94
N THR A 134 20.79 -27.92 46.34
CA THR A 134 20.82 -29.40 46.32
C THR A 134 21.68 -29.90 45.16
N LYS A 135 22.84 -30.52 45.48
CA LYS A 135 23.67 -31.22 44.49
C LYS A 135 22.78 -32.17 43.67
N PRO A 136 22.82 -32.13 42.32
CA PRO A 136 22.09 -33.09 41.51
C PRO A 136 22.60 -34.50 41.86
N SER A 137 21.68 -35.43 42.13
CA SER A 137 22.03 -36.84 42.31
C SER A 137 22.50 -37.35 40.95
N SER A 138 23.81 -37.50 40.77
CA SER A 138 24.37 -38.25 39.65
C SER A 138 23.84 -39.68 39.74
N LYS A 139 23.21 -40.18 38.67
CA LYS A 139 23.04 -41.60 38.40
C LYS A 139 23.87 -41.94 37.17
#